data_AF-A0A937XP04-F1
#
_entry.id   AF-A0A937XP04-F1
#
_cell.length_a   1.000
_cell.length_b   1.000
_cell.length_c   1.000
_cell.angle_alpha   90.00
_cell.angle_beta   90.00
_cell.angle_gamma   90.00
#
_symmetry.space_group_name_H-M   'P 1'
#
loop_
_entity.id
_entity.type
_entity.pdbx_description
1 polymer ?
#
loop_
_entity_poly.entity_id
_entity_poly.type
_entity_poly.pdbx_seq_one_letter_code
_entity_poly.pdbx_strand_id
1 'polypeptide(L)' 'VDPIQEQFIDLMAKLTRGEKSRPLVFFCVSAQCWLSYNAALQAVAAGYSRVYWYRGGIEAWRSAGLPLAAMALSP' A
#
# COMPACT_ATOMS: atom_id res chain seq x y z
N VAL A 1 -12.75 -15.10 -7.64
CA VAL A 1 -12.08 -14.03 -6.87
C VAL A 1 -13.19 -13.09 -6.39
N ASP A 2 -13.09 -12.53 -5.19
CA ASP A 2 -14.10 -11.57 -4.69
C ASP A 2 -14.01 -10.26 -5.52
N PRO A 3 -15.12 -9.64 -5.98
CA PRO A 3 -15.11 -8.39 -6.74
C PRO A 3 -14.22 -7.28 -6.17
N ILE A 4 -14.11 -7.18 -4.85
CA ILE A 4 -13.22 -6.20 -4.20
C ILE A 4 -11.75 -6.49 -4.48
N GLN A 5 -11.37 -7.76 -4.50
CA GLN A 5 -10.01 -8.19 -4.80
C GLN A 5 -9.65 -7.95 -6.27
N GLU A 6 -10.60 -8.10 -7.21
CA GLU A 6 -10.40 -7.75 -8.62
C GLU A 6 -10.17 -6.24 -8.80
N GLN A 7 -11.01 -5.41 -8.18
CA GLN A 7 -10.84 -3.96 -8.20
C GLN A 7 -9.49 -3.51 -7.64
N PHE A 8 -9.03 -4.15 -6.56
CA PHE A 8 -7.70 -3.91 -6.01
C PHE A 8 -6.60 -4.23 -7.01
N ILE A 9 -6.66 -5.40 -7.66
CA ILE A 9 -5.66 -5.83 -8.64
C ILE A 9 -5.61 -4.87 -9.83
N ASP A 10 -6.76 -4.43 -10.34
CA ASP A 10 -6.86 -3.46 -11.43
C ASP A 10 -6.27 -2.10 -11.07
N LEU A 11 -6.56 -1.60 -9.87
CA LEU A 11 -5.98 -0.37 -9.36
C LEU A 11 -4.44 -0.50 -9.27
N MET A 12 -3.95 -1.61 -8.73
CA MET A 12 -2.51 -1.86 -8.64
C MET A 12 -1.86 -1.92 -10.02
N ALA A 13 -2.50 -2.56 -11.00
CA ALA A 13 -2.01 -2.60 -12.37
C ALA A 13 -1.94 -1.19 -12.99
N LYS A 14 -2.95 -0.34 -12.76
CA LYS A 14 -2.93 1.06 -13.20
C LYS A 14 -1.78 1.85 -12.56
N LEU A 15 -1.63 1.78 -11.23
CA LEU A 15 -0.60 2.50 -10.47
C LEU A 15 0.83 2.06 -10.86
N THR A 16 1.02 0.78 -11.13
CA THR A 16 2.33 0.23 -11.52
C THR A 16 2.58 0.25 -13.03
N ARG A 17 1.60 0.66 -13.84
CA ARG A 17 1.61 0.51 -15.30
C ARG A 17 1.86 -0.94 -15.74
N GLY A 18 1.28 -1.89 -15.00
CA GLY A 18 1.43 -3.32 -15.20
C GLY A 18 2.77 -3.92 -14.73
N GLU A 19 3.71 -3.09 -14.26
CA GLU A 19 5.04 -3.55 -13.88
C GLU A 19 5.04 -4.26 -12.51
N LYS A 20 5.05 -5.60 -12.53
CA LYS A 20 5.03 -6.42 -11.30
C LYS A 20 6.29 -6.31 -10.43
N SER A 21 7.39 -5.83 -10.99
CA SER A 21 8.65 -5.55 -10.28
C SER A 21 8.72 -4.16 -9.67
N ARG A 22 7.71 -3.29 -9.88
CA ARG A 22 7.73 -1.95 -9.29
C ARG A 22 7.71 -2.07 -7.75
N PRO A 23 8.61 -1.40 -7.01
CA PRO A 23 8.55 -1.38 -5.55
C PRO A 23 7.24 -0.79 -5.03
N LEU A 24 6.61 -1.50 -4.10
CA LEU A 24 5.35 -1.11 -3.48
C LEU A 24 5.50 -1.11 -1.98
N VAL A 25 5.19 0.02 -1.34
CA VAL A 25 5.19 0.15 0.12
C VAL A 25 3.75 0.36 0.59
N PHE A 26 3.25 -0.56 1.39
CA PHE A 26 1.94 -0.46 2.03
C PHE A 26 2.11 0.02 3.47
N PHE A 27 1.31 0.99 3.88
CA PHE A 27 1.26 1.51 5.24
C PHE A 27 -0.17 1.93 5.59
N CYS A 28 -0.46 2.04 6.88
CA CYS A 28 -1.72 2.56 7.40
C CYS A 28 -1.45 3.63 8.46
N VAL A 29 -2.45 3.97 9.28
CA VAL A 29 -2.30 4.93 10.36
C VAL A 29 -1.27 4.48 11.40
N SER A 30 -1.30 3.21 11.83
CA SER A 30 -0.49 2.70 12.93
C SER A 30 -0.22 1.19 12.84
N ALA A 31 0.59 0.68 13.76
CA ALA A 31 0.89 -0.75 13.91
C ALA A 31 -0.31 -1.63 14.29
N GLN A 32 -1.43 -1.02 14.70
CA GLN A 32 -2.67 -1.72 15.04
C GLN A 32 -3.60 -1.88 13.82
N CYS A 33 -3.32 -1.17 12.71
CA CYS A 33 -4.11 -1.24 11.50
C CYS A 33 -3.62 -2.36 10.56
N TRP A 34 -4.44 -3.42 10.45
CA TRP A 34 -4.14 -4.60 9.63
C TRP A 34 -4.51 -4.47 8.15
N LEU A 35 -5.21 -3.41 7.74
CA LEU A 35 -5.63 -3.21 6.35
C LEU A 35 -4.43 -3.17 5.39
N SER A 36 -3.36 -2.44 5.77
CA SER A 36 -2.14 -2.36 4.96
C SER A 36 -1.39 -3.68 4.83
N TYR A 37 -1.43 -4.51 5.87
CA TYR A 37 -0.86 -5.85 5.85
C TYR A 37 -1.64 -6.75 4.89
N ASN A 38 -2.97 -6.75 4.98
CA ASN A 38 -3.83 -7.53 4.09
C ASN A 38 -3.66 -7.08 2.62
N ALA A 39 -3.56 -5.77 2.35
CA ALA A 39 -3.28 -5.25 1.02
C ALA A 39 -1.91 -5.70 0.48
N ALA A 40 -0.88 -5.74 1.33
CA ALA A 40 0.44 -6.25 0.95
C ALA A 40 0.37 -7.75 0.58
N LEU A 41 -0.33 -8.57 1.37
CA LEU A 41 -0.54 -9.98 1.05
C LEU A 41 -1.28 -10.17 -0.28
N GLN A 42 -2.31 -9.35 -0.54
CA GLN A 42 -3.05 -9.38 -1.79
C GLN A 42 -2.17 -8.99 -2.99
N ALA A 43 -1.26 -8.03 -2.83
CA ALA A 43 -0.30 -7.68 -3.87
C ALA A 43 0.70 -8.82 -4.15
N VAL A 44 1.21 -9.48 -3.11
CA VAL A 44 2.07 -10.66 -3.28
C VAL A 44 1.33 -11.78 -4.01
N ALA A 45 0.09 -12.08 -3.60
CA ALA A 45 -0.75 -13.07 -4.26
C ALA A 45 -1.04 -12.73 -5.74
N ALA A 46 -1.10 -11.44 -6.07
CA ALA A 46 -1.25 -10.93 -7.43
C ALA A 46 0.06 -10.87 -8.25
N GLY A 47 1.15 -11.46 -7.74
CA GLY A 47 2.42 -11.62 -8.45
C GLY A 47 3.38 -10.43 -8.39
N TYR A 48 3.13 -9.42 -7.53
CA TYR A 48 4.10 -8.35 -7.33
C TYR A 48 5.30 -8.86 -6.52
N SER A 49 6.52 -8.61 -7.00
CA SER A 49 7.74 -9.22 -6.45
C SER A 49 8.50 -8.35 -5.45
N ARG A 50 8.23 -7.04 -5.41
CA ARG A 50 8.90 -6.08 -4.52
C ARG A 50 7.88 -5.38 -3.62
N VAL A 51 7.29 -6.15 -2.71
CA VAL A 51 6.26 -5.69 -1.78
C VAL A 51 6.86 -5.50 -0.38
N TYR A 52 6.65 -4.32 0.19
CA TYR A 52 7.10 -3.96 1.53
C TYR A 52 5.90 -3.50 2.36
N TRP A 53 5.91 -3.86 3.65
CA TRP A 53 4.91 -3.41 4.61
C TRP A 53 5.58 -2.57 5.69
N TYR A 54 5.24 -1.28 5.75
CA TYR A 54 5.72 -0.38 6.78
C TYR A 54 4.75 -0.38 7.97
N ARG A 55 4.94 -1.37 8.85
CA ARG A 55 4.02 -1.69 9.96
C ARG A 55 3.69 -0.49 10.85
N GLY A 56 4.67 0.35 11.18
CA GLY A 56 4.48 1.48 12.09
C GLY A 56 3.52 2.56 11.59
N GLY A 57 3.25 2.59 10.29
CA GLY A 57 2.30 3.53 9.69
C GLY A 57 2.73 5.00 9.81
N ILE A 58 1.77 5.89 9.58
CA ILE A 58 1.97 7.34 9.67
C ILE A 58 2.41 7.76 11.08
N GLU A 59 1.92 7.11 12.12
CA GLU A 59 2.30 7.42 13.51
C GLU A 59 3.78 7.19 13.77
N ALA A 60 4.34 6.05 13.34
CA ALA A 60 5.77 5.80 13.48
C ALA A 60 6.60 6.75 12.60
N TRP A 61 6.12 7.05 11.38
CA TRP A 61 6.77 8.01 10.48
C TRP A 61 6.87 9.40 11.12
N ARG A 62 5.75 9.87 11.70
CA ARG A 62 5.69 11.14 12.44
C ARG A 62 6.60 11.11 13.68
N SER A 63 6.58 10.02 14.44
CA SER A 63 7.39 9.86 15.66
C SER A 63 8.89 9.87 15.36
N ALA A 64 9.28 9.43 14.16
CA ALA A 64 10.65 9.52 13.65
C ALA A 64 11.03 10.93 13.15
N GLY A 65 10.15 11.93 13.24
CA GLY A 65 10.42 13.31 12.80
C GLY A 65 10.49 13.46 11.27
N LEU A 66 9.96 12.50 10.52
CA LEU A 66 10.01 12.50 9.05
C LEU A 66 8.91 13.41 8.45
N PRO A 67 9.15 14.00 7.27
CA PRO A 67 8.21 14.94 6.66
C PRO A 67 6.89 14.26 6.30
N LEU A 68 5.80 15.00 6.48
CA LEU A 68 4.46 14.63 6.03
C LEU A 68 3.99 15.65 4.98
N ALA A 69 3.30 15.16 3.95
CA ALA A 69 2.58 16.00 3.01
C ALA A 69 1.09 15.89 3.29
N ALA A 70 0.39 17.03 3.26
CA ALA A 70 -1.06 17.00 3.17
C ALA A 70 -1.44 16.38 1.83
N MET A 71 -2.33 15.40 1.85
CA MET A 71 -2.91 14.89 0.61
C MET A 71 -3.90 15.95 0.11
N ALA A 72 -3.49 16.73 -0.88
CA ALA A 72 -4.44 17.58 -1.59
C ALA A 72 -5.38 16.66 -2.37
N LEU A 73 -6.65 16.61 -1.98
CA LEU A 73 -7.67 16.07 -2.86
C LEU A 73 -7.67 16.95 -4.09
N SER A 74 -7.25 16.40 -5.24
CA SER A 74 -7.50 17.08 -6.50
C SER A 74 -9.02 17.17 -6.65
N PRO A 75 -9.59 18.35 -6.94
CA PRO A 75 -11.03 18.48 -7.18
C PRO A 75 -11.47 17.64 -8.38
#